data_AF-A0A5S5D1T9-F1
#
_entry.id   AF-A0A5S5D1T9-F1
#
_cell.length_a   1.000
_cell.length_b   1.000
_cell.length_c   1.000
_cell.angle_alpha   90.00
_cell.angle_beta   90.00
_cell.angle_gamma   90.00
#
_symmetry.space_group_name_H-M   'P 1'
#
loop_
_entity.id
_entity.type
_entity.pdbx_description
1 polymer ?
#
loop_
_entity_poly.entity_id
_entity_poly.type
_entity_poly.pdbx_seq_one_letter_code
_entity_poly.pdbx_strand_id
1 'polypeptide(L)'
;MTEDRSTPSRPPRGLADRLFGPTAAQPAPRPARPHGEAPPSLRRAALAVGVESAAFTLGVLVLLYLTLTGSPESVPRAVAEVVLAALAAGVLGAGAAGLWRVAGWARGPVIALQLFLGLTGFTLAFPAQLPLIGLPILALVGTVLYLLATPESRLAYADH
;
A
#
# COMPACT_ATOMS: atom_id res chain seq x y z
N MET A 1 -49.16 -11.75 55.73
CA MET A 1 -47.90 -12.20 56.38
C MET A 1 -47.65 -13.59 55.80
N THR A 2 -46.74 -13.88 54.87
CA THR A 2 -45.48 -13.26 54.40
C THR A 2 -45.16 -13.90 53.02
N GLU A 3 -44.85 -13.11 51.99
CA GLU A 3 -44.21 -13.59 50.75
C GLU A 3 -42.70 -13.63 50.96
N ASP A 4 -42.11 -14.83 50.89
CA ASP A 4 -40.66 -15.04 50.90
C ASP A 4 -40.14 -14.98 49.45
N ARG A 5 -39.51 -13.87 49.08
CA ARG A 5 -38.81 -13.71 47.79
C ARG A 5 -37.31 -13.94 48.01
N SER A 6 -36.90 -15.19 47.85
CA SER A 6 -35.50 -15.58 47.67
C SER A 6 -34.89 -14.85 46.47
N THR A 7 -34.06 -13.84 46.73
CA THR A 7 -33.27 -13.13 45.71
C THR A 7 -31.93 -13.84 45.51
N PRO A 8 -31.52 -14.15 44.27
CA PRO A 8 -30.22 -14.77 44.03
C PRO A 8 -29.08 -13.79 44.30
N SER A 9 -28.11 -14.23 45.10
CA SER A 9 -26.92 -13.46 45.50
C SER A 9 -26.08 -13.06 44.28
N ARG A 10 -25.84 -11.76 44.11
CA ARG A 10 -24.94 -11.23 43.07
C ARG A 10 -23.49 -11.70 43.33
N PRO A 11 -22.74 -12.07 42.29
CA PRO A 11 -21.35 -12.49 42.44
C PRO A 11 -20.46 -11.34 42.96
N PRO A 12 -19.39 -11.66 43.72
CA PRO A 12 -18.53 -10.67 44.33
C PRO A 12 -17.74 -9.88 43.27
N ARG A 13 -17.90 -8.55 43.29
CA ARG A 13 -17.16 -7.63 42.40
C ARG A 13 -15.67 -7.66 42.76
N GLY A 14 -14.81 -7.79 41.74
CA GLY A 14 -13.36 -7.84 41.90
C GLY A 14 -12.79 -6.54 42.49
N LEU A 15 -11.66 -6.67 43.19
CA LEU A 15 -10.95 -5.58 43.85
C LEU A 15 -10.51 -4.46 42.87
N ALA A 16 -10.31 -4.82 41.60
CA ALA A 16 -9.99 -3.89 40.50
C ALA A 16 -11.14 -2.90 40.21
N ASP A 17 -12.41 -3.34 40.21
CA ASP A 17 -13.57 -2.46 39.97
C ASP A 17 -13.78 -1.47 41.13
N ARG A 18 -13.31 -1.80 42.34
CA ARG A 18 -13.39 -0.90 43.51
C ARG A 18 -12.32 0.19 43.49
N LEU A 19 -11.14 -0.09 42.94
CA LEU A 19 -10.02 0.85 42.90
C LEU A 19 -10.06 1.77 41.67
N PHE A 20 -10.54 1.28 40.53
CA PHE A 20 -10.50 2.01 39.26
C PHE A 20 -11.88 2.43 38.73
N GLY A 21 -12.94 2.20 39.52
CA GLY A 21 -14.32 2.31 39.05
C GLY A 21 -14.69 1.16 38.12
N PRO A 22 -15.98 0.97 37.80
CA PRO A 22 -16.40 -0.06 36.86
C PRO A 22 -15.66 0.17 35.54
N THR A 23 -14.80 -0.78 35.18
CA THR A 23 -14.17 -0.77 33.86
C THR A 23 -15.30 -0.69 32.84
N ALA A 24 -15.30 0.36 32.00
CA ALA A 24 -16.30 0.52 30.95
C ALA A 24 -16.38 -0.82 30.21
N ALA A 25 -17.60 -1.38 30.13
CA ALA A 25 -17.84 -2.66 29.52
C ALA A 25 -17.06 -2.73 28.21
N GLN A 26 -16.23 -3.78 28.08
CA GLN A 26 -15.40 -3.99 26.91
C GLN A 26 -16.28 -3.77 25.67
N PRO A 27 -15.96 -2.79 24.80
CA PRO A 27 -16.82 -2.47 23.68
C PRO A 27 -17.10 -3.76 22.91
N ALA A 28 -18.37 -4.09 22.73
CA ALA A 28 -18.77 -5.28 21.98
C ALA A 28 -17.97 -5.33 20.66
N PRO A 29 -17.46 -6.51 20.26
CA PRO A 29 -16.68 -6.64 19.03
C PRO A 29 -17.41 -5.92 17.90
N ARG A 30 -16.78 -4.87 17.35
CA ARG A 30 -17.40 -4.08 16.28
C ARG A 30 -17.79 -5.06 15.16
N PRO A 31 -19.06 -5.08 14.73
CA PRO A 31 -19.51 -6.00 13.69
C PRO A 31 -18.53 -5.93 12.52
N ALA A 32 -18.03 -7.09 12.07
CA ALA A 32 -17.16 -7.15 10.92
C ALA A 32 -17.93 -6.56 9.74
N ARG A 33 -17.60 -5.31 9.36
CA ARG A 33 -18.21 -4.69 8.20
C ARG A 33 -17.82 -5.56 6.99
N PRO A 34 -18.78 -5.89 6.11
CA PRO A 34 -18.44 -6.58 4.87
C PRO A 34 -17.38 -5.75 4.18
N HIS A 35 -16.20 -6.34 3.97
CA HIS A 35 -15.15 -5.67 3.21
C HIS A 35 -15.69 -5.55 1.79
N GLY A 36 -16.19 -4.36 1.44
CA GLY A 36 -16.67 -4.07 0.10
C GLY A 36 -15.56 -4.44 -0.88
N GLU A 37 -15.91 -5.25 -1.88
CA GLU A 37 -14.98 -5.67 -2.91
C GLU A 37 -14.37 -4.40 -3.54
N ALA A 38 -13.04 -4.35 -3.61
CA ALA A 38 -12.34 -3.16 -4.10
C ALA A 38 -12.87 -2.76 -5.49
N PRO A 39 -13.16 -1.46 -5.74
CA PRO A 39 -13.68 -1.02 -7.02
C PRO A 39 -12.79 -1.51 -8.17
N PRO A 40 -13.37 -1.87 -9.33
CA PRO A 40 -12.61 -2.43 -10.45
C PRO A 40 -11.53 -1.45 -10.96
N SER A 41 -11.79 -0.15 -10.89
CA SER A 41 -10.82 0.91 -11.17
C SER A 41 -9.60 0.84 -10.26
N LEU A 42 -9.81 0.64 -8.94
CA LEU A 42 -8.73 0.49 -7.95
C LEU A 42 -7.95 -0.82 -8.13
N ARG A 43 -8.63 -1.93 -8.44
CA ARG A 43 -7.97 -3.21 -8.76
C ARG A 43 -7.09 -3.09 -10.00
N ARG A 44 -7.56 -2.42 -11.06
CA ARG A 44 -6.77 -2.16 -12.27
C ARG A 44 -5.56 -1.27 -11.99
N ALA A 45 -5.72 -0.25 -11.14
CA ALA A 45 -4.59 0.58 -10.70
C ALA A 45 -3.56 -0.27 -9.94
N ALA A 46 -4.01 -1.12 -9.01
CA ALA A 46 -3.14 -2.03 -8.28
C ALA A 46 -2.41 -3.02 -9.21
N LEU A 47 -3.08 -3.54 -10.25
CA LEU A 47 -2.41 -4.38 -11.27
C LEU A 47 -1.33 -3.60 -12.03
N ALA A 48 -1.64 -2.40 -12.50
CA ALA A 48 -0.69 -1.57 -13.25
C ALA A 48 0.55 -1.25 -12.40
N VAL A 49 0.37 -0.83 -11.14
CA VAL A 49 1.48 -0.60 -10.20
C VAL A 49 2.23 -1.91 -9.89
N GLY A 50 1.51 -3.04 -9.83
CA GLY A 50 2.13 -4.36 -9.68
C GLY A 50 3.03 -4.73 -10.86
N VAL A 51 2.62 -4.40 -12.10
CA VAL A 51 3.44 -4.58 -13.31
C VAL A 51 4.69 -3.71 -13.25
N GLU A 52 4.57 -2.44 -12.84
CA GLU A 52 5.73 -1.55 -12.65
C GLU A 52 6.70 -2.12 -11.60
N SER A 53 6.18 -2.57 -10.45
CA SER A 53 6.98 -3.21 -9.40
C SER A 53 7.71 -4.45 -9.93
N ALA A 54 7.04 -5.29 -10.73
CA ALA A 54 7.65 -6.46 -11.36
C ALA A 54 8.76 -6.06 -12.34
N ALA A 55 8.55 -5.02 -13.15
CA ALA A 55 9.56 -4.51 -14.08
C ALA A 55 10.79 -3.98 -13.33
N PHE A 56 10.59 -3.20 -12.26
CA PHE A 56 11.69 -2.75 -11.39
C PHE A 56 12.41 -3.92 -10.73
N THR A 57 11.67 -4.93 -10.24
CA THR A 57 12.25 -6.14 -9.66
C THR A 57 13.13 -6.87 -10.68
N LEU A 58 12.68 -7.00 -11.93
CA LEU A 58 13.50 -7.57 -12.99
C LEU A 58 14.77 -6.75 -13.23
N GLY A 59 14.65 -5.42 -13.27
CA GLY A 59 15.80 -4.52 -13.36
C GLY A 59 16.81 -4.71 -12.23
N VAL A 60 16.34 -4.88 -10.99
CA VAL A 60 17.18 -5.22 -9.82
C VAL A 60 17.92 -6.53 -10.02
N LEU A 61 17.23 -7.57 -10.49
CA LEU A 61 17.85 -8.88 -10.71
C LEU A 61 18.92 -8.81 -11.81
N VAL A 62 18.66 -8.06 -12.88
CA VAL A 62 19.63 -7.84 -13.96
C VAL A 62 20.84 -7.05 -13.45
N LEU A 63 20.63 -5.94 -12.72
CA LEU A 63 21.72 -5.16 -12.13
C LEU A 63 22.54 -5.99 -11.14
N LEU A 64 21.88 -6.78 -10.30
CA LEU A 64 22.54 -7.68 -9.36
C LEU A 64 23.37 -8.72 -10.12
N TYR A 65 22.81 -9.34 -11.15
CA TYR A 65 23.53 -10.28 -12.00
C TYR A 65 24.76 -9.63 -12.62
N LEU A 66 24.62 -8.46 -13.24
CA LEU A 66 25.74 -7.71 -13.84
C LEU A 66 26.78 -7.28 -12.80
N THR A 67 26.36 -6.98 -11.58
CA THR A 67 27.27 -6.65 -10.47
C THR A 67 28.09 -7.86 -10.05
N LEU A 68 27.49 -9.07 -10.07
CA LEU A 68 28.14 -10.31 -9.65
C LEU A 68 29.02 -10.94 -10.74
N THR A 69 28.58 -10.89 -12.01
CA THR A 69 29.28 -11.54 -13.13
C THR A 69 30.13 -10.58 -13.96
N GLY A 70 29.89 -9.28 -13.84
CA GLY A 70 30.61 -8.25 -14.57
C GLY A 70 31.81 -7.71 -13.81
N SER A 71 32.55 -6.81 -14.46
CA SER A 71 33.60 -5.99 -13.86
C SER A 71 33.09 -4.55 -13.70
N PRO A 72 32.31 -4.23 -12.65
CA PRO A 72 31.80 -2.88 -12.45
C PRO A 72 32.97 -1.92 -12.22
N GLU A 73 32.90 -0.72 -12.80
CA GLU A 73 33.93 0.30 -12.59
C GLU A 73 34.05 0.71 -11.11
N SER A 74 32.95 0.60 -10.35
CA SER A 74 32.95 0.79 -8.90
C SER A 74 31.90 -0.07 -8.22
N VAL A 75 32.36 -0.98 -7.36
CA VAL A 75 31.49 -1.86 -6.56
C VAL A 75 30.51 -1.07 -5.66
N PRO A 76 30.93 -0.02 -4.93
CA PRO A 76 30.00 0.73 -4.08
C PRO A 76 28.85 1.37 -4.86
N ARG A 77 29.12 1.87 -6.06
CA ARG A 77 28.09 2.44 -6.94
C ARG A 77 27.13 1.37 -7.43
N ALA A 78 27.64 0.24 -7.92
CA ALA A 78 26.81 -0.87 -8.40
C ALA A 78 25.87 -1.38 -7.29
N VAL A 79 26.39 -1.53 -6.07
CA VAL A 79 25.59 -1.88 -4.89
C VAL A 79 24.53 -0.82 -4.59
N ALA A 80 24.88 0.47 -4.64
CA ALA A 80 23.92 1.55 -4.42
C ALA A 80 22.78 1.53 -5.46
N GLU A 81 23.10 1.29 -6.74
CA GLU A 81 22.10 1.17 -7.81
C GLU A 81 21.14 0.00 -7.57
N VAL A 82 21.66 -1.17 -7.18
CA VAL A 82 20.86 -2.35 -6.82
C VAL A 82 19.94 -2.06 -5.63
N VAL A 83 20.49 -1.47 -4.56
CA VAL A 83 19.71 -1.16 -3.34
C VAL A 83 18.62 -0.14 -3.64
N LEU A 84 18.93 0.93 -4.38
CA LEU A 84 17.95 1.97 -4.72
C LEU A 84 16.83 1.40 -5.60
N ALA A 85 17.17 0.60 -6.60
CA ALA A 85 16.19 -0.07 -7.45
C ALA A 85 15.33 -1.07 -6.65
N ALA A 86 15.91 -1.80 -5.69
CA ALA A 86 15.19 -2.73 -4.83
C ALA A 86 14.21 -2.01 -3.90
N LEU A 87 14.61 -0.85 -3.36
CA LEU A 87 13.71 0.00 -2.57
C LEU A 87 12.55 0.51 -3.42
N ALA A 88 12.80 1.01 -4.63
CA ALA A 88 11.75 1.45 -5.54
C ALA A 88 10.76 0.32 -5.86
N ALA A 89 11.27 -0.87 -6.20
CA ALA A 89 10.47 -2.06 -6.46
C ALA A 89 9.60 -2.43 -5.25
N GLY A 90 10.21 -2.43 -4.05
CA GLY A 90 9.54 -2.78 -2.80
C GLY A 90 8.45 -1.80 -2.41
N VAL A 91 8.68 -0.49 -2.52
CA VAL A 91 7.65 0.52 -2.22
C VAL A 91 6.51 0.47 -3.23
N LEU A 92 6.79 0.28 -4.52
CA LEU A 92 5.75 0.07 -5.53
C LEU A 92 4.94 -1.20 -5.24
N GLY A 93 5.61 -2.30 -4.87
CA GLY A 93 4.95 -3.56 -4.53
C GLY A 93 4.07 -3.45 -3.28
N ALA A 94 4.57 -2.77 -2.23
CA ALA A 94 3.79 -2.47 -1.04
C ALA A 94 2.59 -1.56 -1.34
N GLY A 95 2.78 -0.57 -2.23
CA GLY A 95 1.72 0.28 -2.75
C GLY A 95 0.64 -0.51 -3.50
N ALA A 96 1.03 -1.39 -4.42
CA ALA A 96 0.11 -2.26 -5.16
C ALA A 96 -0.69 -3.17 -4.21
N ALA A 97 -0.03 -3.80 -3.24
CA ALA A 97 -0.69 -4.62 -2.22
C ALA A 97 -1.64 -3.79 -1.34
N GLY A 98 -1.22 -2.58 -0.97
CA GLY A 98 -2.04 -1.63 -0.21
C GLY A 98 -3.30 -1.21 -0.98
N LEU A 99 -3.17 -0.87 -2.26
CA LEU A 99 -4.31 -0.53 -3.13
C LEU A 99 -5.25 -1.72 -3.32
N TRP A 100 -4.70 -2.93 -3.50
CA TRP A 100 -5.50 -4.16 -3.63
C TRP A 100 -6.34 -4.45 -2.37
N ARG A 101 -5.82 -4.06 -1.20
CA ARG A 101 -6.48 -4.20 0.11
C ARG A 101 -7.27 -2.96 0.53
N VAL A 102 -7.38 -1.95 -0.34
CA VAL A 102 -8.06 -0.66 -0.07
C VAL A 102 -7.51 0.04 1.19
N ALA A 103 -6.21 -0.07 1.42
CA ALA A 103 -5.58 0.50 2.61
C ALA A 103 -5.38 2.01 2.45
N GLY A 104 -5.98 2.82 3.33
CA GLY A 104 -5.97 4.29 3.24
C GLY A 104 -4.60 4.95 3.14
N TRP A 105 -3.58 4.32 3.69
CA TRP A 105 -2.20 4.81 3.63
C TRP A 105 -1.56 4.67 2.24
N ALA A 106 -2.06 3.80 1.35
CA ALA A 106 -1.38 3.42 0.11
C ALA A 106 -1.42 4.52 -0.98
N ARG A 107 -2.46 5.37 -1.00
CA ARG A 107 -2.66 6.32 -2.10
C ARG A 107 -1.57 7.38 -2.18
N GLY A 108 -1.22 8.00 -1.05
CA GLY A 108 -0.24 9.07 -1.00
C GLY A 108 1.13 8.64 -1.55
N PRO A 109 1.72 7.56 -1.01
CA PRO A 109 2.98 7.00 -1.52
C PRO A 109 2.92 6.61 -3.00
N VAL A 110 1.83 5.98 -3.46
CA VAL A 110 1.70 5.60 -4.87
C VAL A 110 1.66 6.83 -5.76
N ILE A 111 0.85 7.85 -5.43
CA ILE A 111 0.79 9.08 -6.24
C ILE A 111 2.16 9.76 -6.30
N ALA A 112 2.87 9.86 -5.17
CA ALA A 112 4.20 10.45 -5.14
C ALA A 112 5.19 9.70 -6.05
N LEU A 113 5.19 8.36 -5.98
CA LEU A 113 6.02 7.52 -6.85
C LEU A 113 5.63 7.65 -8.32
N GLN A 114 4.34 7.73 -8.64
CA GLN A 114 3.87 7.92 -10.02
C GLN A 114 4.34 9.25 -10.60
N LEU A 115 4.35 10.33 -9.80
CA LEU A 115 4.88 11.61 -10.24
C LEU A 115 6.40 11.54 -10.49
N PHE A 116 7.13 10.84 -9.62
CA PHE A 116 8.56 10.60 -9.83
C PHE A 116 8.82 9.77 -11.09
N LEU A 117 8.11 8.65 -11.29
CA LEU A 117 8.18 7.83 -12.50
C LEU A 117 7.78 8.62 -13.75
N GLY A 118 6.78 9.49 -13.64
CA GLY A 118 6.36 10.39 -14.71
C GLY A 118 7.48 11.34 -15.12
N LEU A 119 8.17 11.96 -14.16
CA LEU A 119 9.33 12.79 -14.42
C LEU A 119 10.47 11.99 -15.05
N THR A 120 10.75 10.78 -14.54
CA THR A 120 11.76 9.89 -15.13
C THR A 120 11.39 9.49 -16.57
N GLY A 121 10.15 9.10 -16.81
CA GLY A 121 9.64 8.73 -18.14
C GLY A 121 9.73 9.90 -19.12
N PHE A 122 9.42 11.12 -18.68
CA PHE A 122 9.61 12.33 -19.47
C PHE A 122 11.07 12.55 -19.82
N THR A 123 11.98 12.48 -18.83
CA THR A 123 13.42 12.63 -19.05
C THR A 123 13.97 11.58 -20.03
N LEU A 124 13.49 10.33 -19.92
CA LEU A 124 13.87 9.26 -20.84
C LEU A 124 13.33 9.50 -22.26
N ALA A 125 12.07 9.91 -22.40
CA ALA A 125 11.45 10.07 -23.71
C ALA A 125 12.04 11.23 -24.51
N PHE A 126 12.27 12.38 -23.88
CA PHE A 126 12.62 13.62 -24.59
C PHE A 126 14.09 14.03 -24.38
N PRO A 127 14.59 14.39 -23.18
CA PRO A 127 16.00 14.69 -22.98
C PRO A 127 16.97 13.56 -23.40
N ALA A 128 16.70 12.32 -23.00
CA ALA A 128 17.59 11.19 -23.31
C ALA A 128 17.34 10.56 -24.68
N GLN A 129 16.31 11.02 -25.42
CA GLN A 129 15.94 10.51 -26.75
C GLN A 129 15.72 8.99 -26.77
N LEU A 130 15.16 8.43 -25.69
CA LEU A 130 14.75 7.02 -25.57
C LEU A 130 13.22 6.90 -25.53
N PRO A 131 12.50 7.34 -26.59
CA PRO A 131 11.03 7.38 -26.59
C PRO A 131 10.40 5.99 -26.46
N LEU A 132 11.06 4.95 -26.98
CA LEU A 132 10.60 3.56 -26.86
C LEU A 132 10.55 3.05 -25.40
N ILE A 133 11.25 3.72 -24.48
CA ILE A 133 11.24 3.40 -23.05
C ILE A 133 10.40 4.43 -22.28
N GLY A 134 10.63 5.72 -22.55
CA GLY A 134 9.96 6.80 -21.80
C GLY A 134 8.46 6.91 -22.07
N LEU A 135 8.00 6.73 -23.31
CA LEU A 135 6.57 6.84 -23.64
C LEU A 135 5.73 5.72 -23.00
N PRO A 136 6.14 4.44 -23.00
CA PRO A 136 5.42 3.40 -22.25
C PRO A 136 5.33 3.69 -20.75
N ILE A 137 6.39 4.20 -20.13
CA ILE A 137 6.38 4.60 -18.71
C ILE A 137 5.35 5.72 -18.50
N LEU A 138 5.38 6.77 -19.32
CA LEU A 138 4.42 7.87 -19.23
C LEU A 138 2.96 7.40 -19.41
N ALA A 139 2.72 6.46 -20.33
CA ALA A 139 1.39 5.90 -20.55
C ALA A 139 0.90 5.10 -19.33
N LEU A 140 1.75 4.28 -18.72
CA LEU A 140 1.44 3.56 -17.47
C LEU A 140 1.14 4.54 -16.34
N VAL A 141 2.02 5.51 -16.11
CA VAL A 141 1.85 6.54 -15.07
C VAL A 141 0.54 7.30 -15.25
N GLY A 142 0.26 7.78 -16.46
CA GLY A 142 -0.99 8.47 -16.78
C GLY A 142 -2.21 7.59 -16.52
N THR A 143 -2.13 6.31 -16.87
CA THR A 143 -3.21 5.34 -16.63
C THR A 143 -3.45 5.13 -15.14
N VAL A 144 -2.40 4.93 -14.35
CA VAL A 144 -2.52 4.75 -12.89
C VAL A 144 -3.13 5.98 -12.24
N LEU A 145 -2.60 7.17 -12.55
CA LEU A 145 -3.11 8.43 -12.00
C LEU A 145 -4.56 8.68 -12.40
N TYR A 146 -4.93 8.40 -13.65
CA TYR A 146 -6.31 8.49 -14.11
C TYR A 146 -7.24 7.55 -13.32
N LEU A 147 -6.86 6.29 -13.16
CA LEU A 147 -7.65 5.30 -12.40
C LEU A 147 -7.79 5.69 -10.93
N LEU A 148 -6.74 6.24 -10.31
CA LEU A 148 -6.76 6.72 -8.93
C LEU A 148 -7.60 7.99 -8.76
N ALA A 149 -7.71 8.82 -9.80
CA ALA A 149 -8.50 10.05 -9.81
C ALA A 149 -10.01 9.80 -9.99
N THR A 150 -10.41 8.61 -10.46
CA THR A 150 -11.84 8.27 -10.62
C THR A 150 -12.63 8.44 -9.32
N PRO A 151 -13.90 8.88 -9.39
CA PRO A 151 -14.72 9.13 -8.21
C PRO A 151 -14.92 7.86 -7.37
N GLU A 152 -15.07 6.69 -8.00
CA GLU A 152 -15.15 5.38 -7.34
C GLU A 152 -13.92 5.12 -6.46
N SER A 153 -12.72 5.29 -7.03
CA SER A 153 -11.47 5.15 -6.29
C SER A 153 -11.39 6.18 -5.16
N ARG A 154 -11.88 7.41 -5.36
CA ARG A 154 -11.91 8.46 -4.31
C ARG A 154 -12.81 8.08 -3.14
N LEU A 155 -14.04 7.65 -3.44
CA LEU A 155 -15.05 7.29 -2.45
C LEU A 155 -14.67 6.04 -1.64
N ALA A 156 -13.92 5.10 -2.22
CA ALA A 156 -13.46 3.90 -1.53
C ALA A 156 -12.65 4.17 -0.23
N TYR A 157 -12.16 5.40 -0.04
CA TYR A 157 -11.40 5.80 1.13
C TYR A 157 -12.11 6.87 1.98
N ALA A 158 -13.28 7.35 1.56
CA ALA A 158 -14.07 8.33 2.30
C ALA A 158 -14.97 7.67 3.36
N ASP A 159 -15.25 6.37 3.21
CA ASP A 159 -16.10 5.58 4.12
C ASP A 159 -15.32 4.95 5.31
N HIS A 160 -14.05 5.33 5.51
CA HIS A 160 -13.17 4.86 6.59
C HIS A 160 -12.88 5.94 7.63
#